data_AF-A0A524FZW1-F1
#
_entry.id   AF-A0A524FZW1-F1
#
_cell.length_a   1.000
_cell.length_b   1.000
_cell.length_c   1.000
_cell.angle_alpha   90.00
_cell.angle_beta   90.00
_cell.angle_gamma   90.00
#
_symmetry.space_group_name_H-M   'P 1'
#
loop_
_entity.id
_entity.type
_entity.pdbx_description
1 polymer ?
#
loop_
_entity_poly.entity_id
_entity_poly.type
_entity_poly.pdbx_seq_one_letter_code
_entity_poly.pdbx_strand_id
1 'polypeptide(L)'
;MSLEEFRHIILECVSCGLCQSNCPIYKQTNLESNSAKGKMSILYALLRGWLDWDEVAERMYECTTCKNCQATCLSGLDIASVIEAARAELVKRGHGNMVSEELAKNLRETHNPFGENPKERERLKRLAEA
;
A
#
# COMPACT_ATOMS: atom_id res chain seq x y z
N MET A 1 -5.66 10.36 7.39
CA MET A 1 -5.55 9.96 5.98
C MET A 1 -6.80 9.21 5.59
N SER A 2 -7.66 9.86 4.80
CA SER A 2 -8.93 9.35 4.28
C SER A 2 -8.81 9.20 2.76
N LEU A 3 -9.43 8.18 2.17
CA LEU A 3 -9.46 8.04 0.71
C LEU A 3 -10.08 9.28 0.04
N GLU A 4 -11.01 9.94 0.70
CA GLU A 4 -11.71 11.12 0.20
C GLU A 4 -10.75 12.31 -0.03
N GLU A 5 -9.67 12.43 0.76
CA GLU A 5 -8.63 13.45 0.57
C GLU A 5 -7.93 13.30 -0.80
N PHE A 6 -7.90 12.08 -1.34
CA PHE A 6 -7.27 11.74 -2.61
C PHE A 6 -8.25 11.59 -3.77
N ARG A 7 -9.53 11.95 -3.59
CA ARG A 7 -10.55 11.87 -4.66
C ARG A 7 -10.07 12.55 -5.95
N HIS A 8 -9.45 13.73 -5.84
CA HIS A 8 -8.95 14.48 -6.99
C HIS A 8 -7.91 13.67 -7.79
N ILE A 9 -6.94 13.02 -7.12
CA ILE A 9 -5.93 12.17 -7.78
C ILE A 9 -6.58 11.01 -8.54
N ILE A 10 -7.59 10.37 -7.94
CA ILE A 10 -8.32 9.25 -8.55
C ILE A 10 -9.03 9.73 -9.84
N LEU A 11 -9.65 10.91 -9.80
CA LEU A 11 -10.38 11.48 -10.93
C LEU A 11 -9.47 12.07 -12.03
N GLU A 12 -8.27 12.53 -11.68
CA GLU A 12 -7.27 13.06 -12.63
C GLU A 12 -6.56 11.95 -13.41
N CYS A 13 -6.63 10.69 -12.97
CA CYS A 13 -6.00 9.57 -13.66
C CYS A 13 -6.65 9.31 -15.03
N VAL A 14 -5.95 9.62 -16.11
CA VAL A 14 -6.40 9.38 -17.50
C VAL A 14 -6.20 7.94 -17.99
N SER A 15 -5.80 7.01 -17.11
CA SER A 15 -5.59 5.59 -17.44
C SER A 15 -4.65 5.29 -18.62
N CYS A 16 -3.62 6.12 -18.83
CA CYS A 16 -2.71 6.01 -19.99
C CYS A 16 -1.80 4.76 -20.03
N GLY A 17 -1.58 4.09 -18.90
CA GLY A 17 -0.79 2.84 -18.84
C GLY A 17 0.72 2.97 -18.67
N LEU A 18 1.29 4.19 -18.62
CA LEU A 18 2.72 4.39 -18.39
C LEU A 18 3.23 3.82 -17.05
N CYS A 19 2.35 3.70 -16.07
CA CYS A 19 2.67 3.10 -14.78
C CYS A 19 2.79 1.56 -14.84
N GLN A 20 2.25 0.90 -15.88
CA GLN A 20 2.27 -0.56 -16.00
C GLN A 20 3.65 -1.09 -16.37
N SER A 21 4.33 -0.42 -17.30
CA SER A 21 5.63 -0.83 -17.84
C SER A 21 6.73 -0.92 -16.77
N ASN A 22 6.58 -0.21 -15.66
CA ASN A 22 7.54 -0.17 -14.56
C ASN A 22 7.01 -0.76 -13.24
N CYS A 23 5.77 -1.27 -13.22
CA CYS A 23 5.22 -1.92 -12.05
C CYS A 23 5.76 -3.36 -11.93
N PRO A 24 6.50 -3.72 -10.85
CA PRO A 24 7.04 -5.07 -10.70
C PRO A 24 5.93 -6.12 -10.54
N ILE A 25 4.83 -5.78 -9.86
CA ILE A 25 3.71 -6.70 -9.63
C ILE A 25 2.96 -6.99 -10.94
N TYR A 26 2.69 -5.96 -11.75
CA TYR A 26 2.06 -6.16 -13.05
C TYR A 26 2.92 -7.03 -13.96
N LYS A 27 4.26 -6.83 -13.98
CA LYS A 27 5.18 -7.67 -14.77
C LYS A 27 5.12 -9.16 -14.40
N GLN A 28 4.84 -9.48 -13.14
CA GLN A 28 4.75 -10.87 -12.68
C GLN A 28 3.36 -11.45 -12.85
N THR A 29 2.32 -10.66 -12.63
CA THR A 29 0.93 -11.15 -12.60
C THR A 29 0.23 -11.03 -13.94
N ASN A 30 0.62 -10.08 -14.81
CA ASN A 30 -0.10 -9.67 -16.03
C ASN A 30 -1.59 -9.33 -15.79
N LEU A 31 -1.98 -9.05 -14.54
CA LEU A 31 -3.34 -8.68 -14.19
C LEU A 31 -3.47 -7.15 -14.13
N GLU A 32 -4.36 -6.59 -14.93
CA GLU A 32 -4.59 -5.14 -14.98
C GLU A 32 -4.98 -4.56 -13.61
N SER A 33 -5.77 -5.28 -12.82
CA SER A 33 -6.14 -4.94 -11.43
C SER A 33 -4.94 -4.76 -10.50
N ASN A 34 -3.77 -5.30 -10.87
CA ASN A 34 -2.53 -5.16 -10.12
C ASN A 34 -1.69 -3.95 -10.54
N SER A 35 -1.97 -3.37 -11.70
CA SER A 35 -1.31 -2.17 -12.15
C SER A 35 -1.79 -0.94 -11.38
N ALA A 36 -0.97 0.12 -11.39
CA ALA A 36 -1.36 1.39 -10.76
C ALA A 36 -2.62 2.01 -11.41
N LYS A 37 -2.75 1.97 -12.75
CA LYS A 37 -3.97 2.46 -13.41
C LYS A 37 -5.19 1.59 -13.06
N GLY A 38 -5.03 0.27 -13.00
CA GLY A 38 -6.12 -0.63 -12.63
C GLY A 38 -6.61 -0.35 -11.21
N LYS A 39 -5.70 -0.07 -10.28
CA LYS A 39 -6.06 0.35 -8.93
C LYS A 39 -6.80 1.67 -8.90
N MET A 40 -6.40 2.66 -9.71
CA MET A 40 -7.18 3.91 -9.82
C MET A 40 -8.60 3.66 -10.33
N SER A 41 -8.79 2.79 -11.32
CA SER A 41 -10.12 2.38 -11.79
C SER A 41 -10.94 1.66 -10.72
N ILE A 42 -10.31 0.77 -9.94
CA ILE A 42 -10.96 0.08 -8.82
C ILE A 42 -11.39 1.09 -7.74
N LEU A 43 -10.50 2.00 -7.34
CA LEU A 43 -10.81 3.02 -6.33
C LEU A 43 -11.89 3.98 -6.82
N TYR A 44 -11.88 4.34 -8.11
CA TYR A 44 -12.96 5.12 -8.71
C TYR A 44 -14.30 4.38 -8.59
N ALA A 45 -14.35 3.09 -8.91
CA ALA A 45 -15.56 2.29 -8.79
C ALA A 45 -16.05 2.18 -7.32
N LEU A 46 -15.13 2.04 -6.35
CA LEU A 46 -15.46 2.08 -4.92
C LEU A 46 -16.05 3.43 -4.50
N LEU A 47 -15.48 4.55 -4.96
CA LEU A 47 -16.03 5.89 -4.69
C LEU A 47 -17.43 6.11 -5.27
N ARG A 48 -17.80 5.33 -6.30
CA ARG A 48 -19.13 5.35 -6.92
C ARG A 48 -20.10 4.33 -6.29
N GLY A 49 -19.63 3.49 -5.37
CA GLY A 49 -20.42 2.40 -4.80
C GLY A 49 -20.72 1.27 -5.78
N TRP A 50 -19.87 1.07 -6.79
CA TRP A 50 -20.05 0.03 -7.80
C TRP A 50 -19.33 -1.28 -7.47
N LEU A 51 -18.42 -1.25 -6.50
CA LEU A 51 -17.69 -2.40 -6.00
C LEU A 51 -17.77 -2.41 -4.48
N ASP A 52 -17.60 -3.59 -3.91
CA ASP A 52 -17.45 -3.77 -2.47
C ASP A 52 -15.96 -3.83 -2.08
N TRP A 53 -15.68 -3.37 -0.86
CA TRP A 53 -14.31 -3.29 -0.34
C TRP A 53 -13.67 -4.68 -0.17
N ASP A 54 -14.47 -5.66 0.19
CA ASP A 54 -14.06 -7.05 0.41
C ASP A 54 -13.48 -7.68 -0.87
N GLU A 55 -14.02 -7.31 -2.03
CA GLU A 55 -13.62 -7.84 -3.34
C GLU A 55 -12.26 -7.29 -3.81
N VAL A 56 -11.85 -6.14 -3.28
CA VAL A 56 -10.67 -5.41 -3.77
C VAL A 56 -9.48 -5.46 -2.82
N ALA A 57 -9.68 -5.96 -1.60
CA ALA A 57 -8.70 -5.94 -0.52
C ALA A 57 -7.36 -6.55 -0.97
N GLU A 58 -7.40 -7.76 -1.52
CA GLU A 58 -6.23 -8.48 -2.00
C GLU A 58 -5.43 -7.66 -3.02
N ARG A 59 -6.12 -7.08 -4.02
CA ARG A 59 -5.50 -6.24 -5.04
C ARG A 59 -4.82 -5.04 -4.40
N MET A 60 -5.42 -4.39 -3.41
CA MET A 60 -4.78 -3.25 -2.73
C MET A 60 -3.52 -3.68 -1.95
N TYR A 61 -3.51 -4.86 -1.35
CA TYR A 61 -2.36 -5.37 -0.60
C TYR A 61 -1.22 -5.92 -1.46
N GLU A 62 -1.45 -6.26 -2.73
CA GLU A 62 -0.36 -6.67 -3.64
C GLU A 62 0.64 -5.53 -3.97
N CYS A 63 0.24 -4.26 -3.83
CA CYS A 63 1.15 -3.14 -4.13
C CYS A 63 2.36 -3.09 -3.17
N THR A 64 3.58 -3.01 -3.70
CA THR A 64 4.79 -2.87 -2.86
C THR A 64 5.10 -1.45 -2.42
N THR A 65 4.26 -0.47 -2.80
CA THR A 65 4.47 0.97 -2.53
C THR A 65 5.84 1.50 -3.00
N CYS A 66 6.43 0.90 -4.03
CA CYS A 66 7.75 1.27 -4.57
C CYS A 66 7.81 2.63 -5.31
N LYS A 67 6.66 3.28 -5.54
CA LYS A 67 6.52 4.60 -6.19
C LYS A 67 6.99 4.71 -7.65
N ASN A 68 7.33 3.61 -8.33
CA ASN A 68 7.64 3.61 -9.77
C ASN A 68 6.54 4.23 -10.63
N CYS A 69 5.26 4.03 -10.25
CA CYS A 69 4.12 4.60 -10.96
C CYS A 69 4.07 6.12 -10.89
N GLN A 70 4.50 6.72 -9.77
CA GLN A 70 4.58 8.16 -9.58
C GLN A 70 5.74 8.73 -10.41
N ALA A 71 6.90 8.08 -10.37
CA ALA A 71 8.08 8.49 -11.12
C ALA A 71 7.86 8.56 -12.65
N THR A 72 6.95 7.74 -13.18
CA THR A 72 6.64 7.71 -14.62
C THR A 72 5.32 8.37 -15.00
N CYS A 73 4.58 8.93 -14.03
CA CYS A 73 3.31 9.58 -14.30
C CYS A 73 3.52 10.95 -14.93
N LEU A 74 3.05 11.16 -16.17
CA LEU A 74 3.09 12.47 -16.82
C LEU A 74 2.23 13.52 -16.09
N SER A 75 1.17 13.08 -15.40
CA SER A 75 0.33 13.94 -14.58
C SER A 75 0.88 14.15 -13.16
N GLY A 76 2.02 13.53 -12.80
CA GLY A 76 2.65 13.71 -11.49
C GLY A 76 1.84 13.16 -10.30
N LEU A 77 0.89 12.25 -10.53
CA LEU A 77 -0.03 11.76 -9.51
C LEU A 77 0.68 10.90 -8.45
N ASP A 78 0.44 11.20 -7.16
CA ASP A 78 0.93 10.41 -6.03
C ASP A 78 0.04 9.18 -5.76
N ILE A 79 0.08 8.24 -6.69
CA ILE A 79 -0.72 7.02 -6.68
C ILE A 79 -0.41 6.15 -5.44
N ALA A 80 0.84 6.17 -4.95
CA ALA A 80 1.22 5.36 -3.80
C ALA A 80 0.48 5.79 -2.53
N SER A 81 0.42 7.09 -2.26
CA SER A 81 -0.33 7.64 -1.12
C SER A 81 -1.84 7.34 -1.21
N VAL A 82 -2.41 7.34 -2.43
CA VAL A 82 -3.81 6.93 -2.62
C VAL A 82 -4.03 5.46 -2.21
N ILE A 83 -3.10 4.57 -2.59
CA ILE A 83 -3.17 3.14 -2.23
C ILE A 83 -3.01 2.96 -0.71
N GLU A 84 -2.13 3.72 -0.06
CA GLU A 84 -1.98 3.72 1.40
C GLU A 84 -3.27 4.19 2.10
N ALA A 85 -3.92 5.23 1.58
CA ALA A 85 -5.22 5.68 2.08
C ALA A 85 -6.32 4.63 1.92
N ALA A 86 -6.34 3.91 0.79
CA ALA A 86 -7.25 2.79 0.56
C ALA A 86 -6.99 1.63 1.55
N ARG A 87 -5.73 1.31 1.83
CA ARG A 87 -5.36 0.31 2.85
C ARG A 87 -5.78 0.72 4.25
N ALA A 88 -5.66 2.00 4.60
CA ALA A 88 -6.13 2.51 5.88
C ALA A 88 -7.66 2.33 6.03
N GLU A 89 -8.41 2.50 4.93
CA GLU A 89 -9.85 2.27 4.92
C GLU A 89 -10.20 0.78 5.01
N LEU A 90 -9.46 -0.10 4.32
CA LEU A 90 -9.58 -1.56 4.46
C LEU A 90 -9.34 -2.04 5.90
N VAL A 91 -8.37 -1.48 6.60
CA VAL A 91 -8.11 -1.80 8.03
C VAL A 91 -9.31 -1.47 8.90
N LYS A 92 -9.93 -0.28 8.73
CA LYS A 92 -11.14 0.10 9.49
C LYS A 92 -12.31 -0.84 9.25
N ARG A 93 -12.35 -1.47 8.07
CA ARG A 93 -13.38 -2.43 7.64
C ARG A 93 -13.08 -3.87 8.03
N GLY A 94 -11.98 -4.12 8.76
CA GLY A 94 -11.62 -5.46 9.22
C GLY A 94 -10.77 -6.29 8.25
N HIS A 95 -10.27 -5.69 7.17
CA HIS A 95 -9.39 -6.34 6.20
C HIS A 95 -7.91 -6.04 6.45
N GLY A 96 -7.51 -5.80 7.71
CA GLY A 96 -6.10 -5.65 8.06
C GLY A 96 -5.31 -6.93 7.74
N ASN A 97 -4.03 -6.81 7.37
CA ASN A 97 -3.20 -7.99 7.19
C ASN A 97 -2.78 -8.55 8.58
N MET A 98 -2.70 -9.88 8.70
CA MET A 98 -2.40 -10.56 9.98
C MET A 98 -1.06 -10.11 10.59
N VAL A 99 -0.11 -9.76 9.74
CA VAL A 99 1.24 -9.32 10.14
C VAL A 99 1.20 -7.95 10.83
N SER A 100 0.28 -7.06 10.45
CA SER A 100 0.20 -5.70 11.02
C SER A 100 -0.21 -5.71 12.49
N GLU A 101 -1.08 -6.63 12.91
CA GLU A 101 -1.51 -6.72 14.30
C GLU A 101 -0.36 -7.19 15.21
N GLU A 102 0.38 -8.20 14.76
CA GLU A 102 1.57 -8.70 15.45
C GLU A 102 2.67 -7.64 15.51
N LEU A 103 2.95 -6.97 14.40
CA LEU A 103 3.88 -5.83 14.35
C LEU A 103 3.47 -4.74 15.34
N ALA A 104 2.19 -4.36 15.36
CA ALA A 104 1.69 -3.33 16.28
C ALA A 104 1.81 -3.76 17.75
N LYS A 105 1.60 -5.04 18.05
CA LYS A 105 1.83 -5.62 19.38
C LYS A 105 3.32 -5.54 19.74
N ASN A 106 4.21 -6.02 18.87
CA ASN A 106 5.66 -5.97 19.08
C ASN A 106 6.15 -4.53 19.31
N LEU A 107 5.68 -3.58 18.52
CA LEU A 107 6.02 -2.17 18.69
C LEU A 107 5.60 -1.62 20.06
N ARG A 108 4.44 -2.01 20.58
CA ARG A 108 3.98 -1.59 21.92
C ARG A 108 4.74 -2.26 23.06
N GLU A 109 5.07 -3.54 22.91
CA GLU A 109 5.66 -4.34 23.99
C GLU A 109 7.19 -4.23 24.02
N THR A 110 7.84 -4.38 22.87
CA THR A 110 9.30 -4.47 22.74
C THR A 110 9.93 -3.27 22.04
N HIS A 111 9.12 -2.28 21.63
CA HIS A 111 9.60 -1.06 20.98
C HIS A 111 10.43 -1.36 19.70
N ASN A 112 10.10 -2.47 19.03
CA ASN A 112 10.62 -2.83 17.71
C ASN A 112 9.66 -3.78 16.99
N PRO A 113 9.68 -3.82 15.64
CA PRO A 113 8.78 -4.67 14.88
C PRO A 113 9.06 -6.18 15.03
N PHE A 114 10.28 -6.56 15.41
CA PHE A 114 10.73 -7.95 15.41
C PHE A 114 10.41 -8.72 16.71
N GLY A 115 9.85 -8.05 17.74
CA GLY A 115 9.58 -8.69 19.02
C GLY A 115 10.84 -8.97 19.84
N GLU A 116 12.00 -8.43 19.45
CA GLU A 116 13.29 -8.71 20.10
C GLU A 116 13.38 -8.01 21.46
N ASN A 117 14.06 -8.64 22.43
CA ASN A 117 14.30 -8.02 23.72
C ASN A 117 15.22 -6.78 23.56
N PRO A 118 14.80 -5.58 24.00
CA PRO A 118 15.58 -4.35 23.84
C PRO A 118 17.01 -4.43 24.42
N LYS A 119 17.19 -5.12 25.56
CA LYS A 119 18.50 -5.27 26.20
C LYS A 119 19.45 -6.16 25.40
N GLU A 120 18.92 -7.23 24.82
CA GLU A 120 19.72 -8.13 24.00
C GLU A 120 20.09 -7.48 22.67
N ARG A 121 19.16 -6.76 22.05
CA ARG A 121 19.42 -5.96 20.84
C ARG A 121 20.55 -4.95 21.07
N GLU A 122 20.54 -4.26 22.21
CA GLU A 122 21.59 -3.31 22.59
C GLU A 122 22.94 -3.99 22.82
N ARG A 123 22.96 -5.16 23.46
CA ARG A 123 24.17 -5.97 23.63
C ARG A 123 24.76 -6.38 22.28
N LEU A 124 23.94 -6.86 21.35
CA LEU A 124 24.38 -7.29 20.01
C LEU A 124 24.97 -6.13 19.21
N LYS A 125 24.37 -4.93 19.29
CA LYS A 125 24.94 -3.73 18.67
C LYS A 125 26.34 -3.41 19.16
N ARG A 126 26.55 -3.43 20.48
CA ARG A 126 27.87 -3.17 21.09
C ARG A 126 28.92 -4.21 20.68
N LEU A 127 28.52 -5.48 20.54
CA LEU A 127 29.41 -6.54 20.06
C LEU A 127 29.78 -6.39 18.58
N ALA A 128 28.87 -5.87 17.75
CA ALA A 128 29.15 -5.62 16.34
C ALA A 128 30.08 -4.42 16.10
N GLU A 129 30.19 -3.52 17.08
CA GLU A 129 31.03 -2.32 17.04
C GLU A 129 32.41 -2.49 17.69
N ALA A 130 32.68 -3.64 18.32
CA ALA A 130 33.93 -3.97 19.01
C ALA A 130 34.85 -4.85 18.15
#